data_AF-A0A9E5BL81-F1
#
_entry.id   AF-A0A9E5BL81-F1
#
_cell.length_a   1.000
_cell.length_b   1.000
_cell.length_c   1.000
_cell.angle_alpha   90.00
_cell.angle_beta   90.00
_cell.angle_gamma   90.00
#
_symmetry.space_group_name_H-M   'P 1'
#
loop_
_entity.id
_entity.type
_entity.pdbx_description
1 polymer ?
#
loop_
_entity_poly.entity_id
_entity_poly.type
_entity_poly.pdbx_seq_one_letter_code
_entity_poly.pdbx_strand_id
1 'polypeptide(L)'
;MNIRKLLTKIWFVLGFGIWSVTVAAQDMPGGPKVNQLNFPAPATKIMEEIHWLHWFMMIICLLIFIGVFSVMFYSIYKHRKSKGAQPASFHESTSVEIIWTVIPLLIVIGMALPATKTVVAMKDTTNADITIKTTGYQWKWGYDY
;
A
#
# COMPACT_ATOMS: atom_id res chain seq x y z
N MET A 1 1.67 -49.36 31.16
CA MET A 1 1.67 -48.68 29.84
C MET A 1 3.11 -48.36 29.46
N ASN A 2 3.61 -48.84 28.32
CA ASN A 2 5.04 -48.75 27.97
C ASN A 2 5.47 -47.33 27.57
N ILE A 3 6.39 -46.73 28.33
CA ILE A 3 6.97 -45.39 28.07
C ILE A 3 7.49 -45.24 26.63
N ARG A 4 8.08 -46.31 26.07
CA ARG A 4 8.55 -46.33 24.67
C ARG A 4 7.41 -46.12 23.64
N LYS A 5 6.21 -46.66 23.90
CA LYS A 5 5.04 -46.48 23.01
C LYS A 5 4.39 -45.09 23.18
N LEU A 6 4.52 -44.48 24.35
CA LEU A 6 4.04 -43.12 24.61
C LEU A 6 4.93 -42.09 23.90
N LEU A 7 6.26 -42.26 24.00
CA LEU A 7 7.23 -41.39 23.33
C LEU A 7 7.14 -41.46 21.81
N THR A 8 6.93 -42.64 21.22
CA THR A 8 6.75 -42.75 19.76
C THR A 8 5.43 -42.15 19.28
N LYS A 9 4.34 -42.27 20.05
CA LYS A 9 3.08 -41.59 19.73
C LYS A 9 3.20 -40.06 19.82
N ILE A 10 3.89 -39.55 20.84
CA ILE A 10 4.16 -38.11 20.99
C ILE A 10 5.02 -37.61 19.82
N TRP A 11 6.07 -38.34 19.44
CA TRP A 11 6.90 -38.01 18.27
C TRP A 11 6.11 -38.03 16.96
N PHE A 12 5.21 -38.99 16.77
CA PHE A 12 4.34 -39.05 15.60
C PHE A 12 3.33 -37.89 15.56
N VAL A 13 2.67 -37.60 16.67
CA VAL A 13 1.65 -36.53 16.75
C VAL A 13 2.28 -35.14 16.64
N LEU A 14 3.43 -34.90 17.29
CA LEU A 14 4.17 -33.65 17.16
C LEU A 14 4.78 -33.51 15.75
N GLY A 15 5.34 -34.58 15.19
CA GLY A 15 5.90 -34.57 13.82
C GLY A 15 4.84 -34.28 12.75
N PHE A 16 3.67 -34.92 12.83
CA PHE A 16 2.55 -34.66 11.91
C PHE A 16 1.90 -33.28 12.15
N GLY A 17 1.73 -32.87 13.42
CA GLY A 17 1.18 -31.56 13.76
C GLY A 17 2.06 -30.41 13.25
N ILE A 18 3.38 -30.53 13.35
CA ILE A 18 4.33 -29.52 12.85
C ILE A 18 4.37 -29.51 11.31
N TRP A 19 4.30 -30.68 10.65
CA TRP A 19 4.27 -30.77 9.18
C TRP A 19 3.00 -30.13 8.59
N SER A 20 1.85 -30.32 9.26
CA SER A 20 0.56 -29.80 8.82
C SER A 20 0.47 -28.26 8.85
N VAL A 21 1.09 -27.62 9.85
CA VAL A 21 1.11 -26.15 9.99
C VAL A 21 1.98 -25.49 8.93
N THR A 22 3.05 -26.17 8.47
CA THR A 22 3.93 -25.63 7.42
C THR A 22 3.35 -25.72 6.00
N VAL A 23 2.37 -26.58 5.75
CA VAL A 23 1.78 -26.81 4.41
C VAL A 23 0.62 -25.85 4.09
N ALA A 24 -0.02 -25.26 5.11
CA ALA A 24 -1.20 -24.39 4.91
C ALA A 24 -0.89 -22.99 4.32
N ALA A 25 0.39 -22.64 4.14
CA ALA A 25 0.84 -21.30 3.74
C ALA A 25 1.74 -21.32 2.48
N GLN A 26 1.38 -22.10 1.45
CA GLN A 26 2.09 -22.12 0.18
C GLN A 26 1.40 -21.24 -0.88
N ASP A 27 2.20 -20.55 -1.69
CA ASP A 27 1.71 -19.71 -2.78
C ASP A 27 1.00 -20.55 -3.86
N MET A 28 -0.20 -20.14 -4.26
CA MET A 28 -0.92 -20.79 -5.35
C MET A 28 -0.37 -20.32 -6.72
N PRO A 29 -0.13 -21.22 -7.69
CA PRO A 29 0.30 -20.83 -9.03
C PRO A 29 -0.69 -19.86 -9.68
N GLY A 30 -0.22 -18.67 -10.07
CA GLY A 30 -1.05 -17.63 -10.68
C GLY A 30 -1.97 -16.85 -9.72
N GLY A 31 -1.97 -17.19 -8.42
CA GLY A 31 -2.68 -16.47 -7.37
C GLY A 31 -1.81 -15.46 -6.63
N PRO A 32 -2.41 -14.63 -5.76
CA PRO A 32 -1.65 -13.79 -4.84
C PRO A 32 -0.83 -14.64 -3.87
N LYS A 33 0.35 -14.14 -3.50
CA LYS A 33 1.21 -14.81 -2.52
C LYS A 33 0.61 -14.76 -1.12
N VAL A 34 0.96 -15.73 -0.29
CA VAL A 34 0.55 -15.73 1.13
C VAL A 34 1.15 -14.50 1.81
N ASN A 35 0.30 -13.73 2.51
CA ASN A 35 0.66 -12.47 3.16
C ASN A 35 1.23 -11.39 2.21
N GLN A 36 0.83 -11.39 0.95
CA GLN A 36 1.21 -10.34 0.01
C GLN A 36 0.63 -8.97 0.44
N LEU A 37 1.51 -7.99 0.64
CA LEU A 37 1.12 -6.63 1.09
C LEU A 37 1.10 -5.59 -0.04
N ASN A 38 1.78 -5.87 -1.15
CA ASN A 38 1.88 -4.97 -2.30
C ASN A 38 1.16 -5.57 -3.52
N PHE A 39 1.10 -4.84 -4.62
CA PHE A 39 0.55 -5.31 -5.88
C PHE A 39 1.26 -6.57 -6.42
N PRO A 40 0.55 -7.40 -7.21
CA PRO A 40 1.17 -8.53 -7.90
C PRO A 40 2.21 -8.06 -8.91
N ALA A 41 3.08 -8.97 -9.36
CA ALA A 41 4.05 -8.63 -10.39
C ALA A 41 3.33 -8.09 -11.65
N PRO A 42 3.83 -7.01 -12.26
CA PRO A 42 3.16 -6.38 -13.38
C PRO A 42 3.19 -7.31 -14.60
N ALA A 43 2.03 -7.52 -15.21
CA ALA A 43 1.88 -8.33 -16.43
C ALA A 43 1.71 -7.47 -17.69
N THR A 44 1.61 -6.14 -17.53
CA THR A 44 1.43 -5.17 -18.63
C THR A 44 2.27 -3.93 -18.36
N LYS A 45 2.63 -3.20 -19.43
CA LYS A 45 3.36 -1.91 -19.32
C LYS A 45 2.60 -0.88 -18.48
N ILE A 46 1.27 -0.84 -18.59
CA ILE A 46 0.43 0.04 -17.77
C ILE A 46 0.55 -0.32 -16.28
N MET A 47 0.65 -1.61 -15.93
CA MET A 47 0.81 -2.03 -14.55
C MET A 47 2.20 -1.65 -13.99
N GLU A 48 3.25 -1.66 -14.82
CA GLU A 48 4.59 -1.16 -14.45
C GLU A 48 4.53 0.34 -14.10
N GLU A 49 3.85 1.15 -14.92
CA GLU A 49 3.64 2.58 -14.67
C GLU A 49 2.83 2.81 -13.39
N ILE A 50 1.78 2.01 -13.14
CA ILE A 50 1.00 2.07 -11.90
C ILE A 50 1.86 1.72 -10.67
N HIS A 51 2.73 0.71 -10.76
CA HIS A 51 3.67 0.39 -9.67
C HIS A 51 4.60 1.55 -9.35
N TRP A 52 5.16 2.18 -10.39
CA TRP A 52 6.03 3.33 -10.21
C TRP A 52 5.27 4.50 -9.57
N LEU A 53 4.08 4.81 -10.08
CA LEU A 53 3.23 5.88 -9.55
C LEU A 53 2.82 5.61 -8.10
N HIS A 54 2.52 4.36 -7.75
CA HIS A 54 2.23 3.96 -6.38
C HIS A 54 3.40 4.27 -5.45
N TRP A 55 4.62 3.83 -5.79
CA TRP A 55 5.79 4.10 -4.95
C TRP A 55 6.14 5.59 -4.86
N PHE A 56 6.03 6.31 -5.98
CA PHE A 56 6.18 7.76 -5.99
C PHE A 56 5.22 8.45 -5.01
N MET A 57 3.93 8.09 -5.07
CA MET A 57 2.91 8.63 -4.17
C MET A 57 3.16 8.24 -2.71
N MET A 58 3.51 6.98 -2.46
CA MET A 58 3.78 6.47 -1.11
C MET A 58 4.95 7.20 -0.44
N ILE A 59 6.01 7.50 -1.19
CA ILE A 59 7.16 8.27 -0.67
C ILE A 59 6.73 9.70 -0.32
N ILE A 60 5.94 10.37 -1.16
CA ILE A 60 5.44 11.72 -0.87
C ILE A 60 4.57 11.72 0.40
N CYS A 61 3.63 10.78 0.51
CA CYS A 61 2.79 10.63 1.69
C CYS A 61 3.62 10.37 2.95
N LEU A 62 4.66 9.52 2.87
CA LEU A 62 5.55 9.24 3.98
C LEU A 62 6.35 10.48 4.42
N LEU A 63 6.84 11.29 3.48
CA LEU A 63 7.57 12.52 3.80
C LEU A 63 6.67 13.54 4.51
N ILE A 64 5.44 13.72 4.02
CA ILE A 64 4.44 14.59 4.68
C ILE A 64 4.12 14.07 6.07
N PHE A 65 3.89 12.76 6.20
CA PHE A 65 3.64 12.10 7.48
C PHE A 65 4.77 12.38 8.48
N ILE A 66 6.02 12.15 8.09
CA ILE A 66 7.18 12.42 8.95
C ILE A 66 7.25 13.91 9.32
N GLY A 67 7.01 14.81 8.37
CA GLY A 67 7.01 16.26 8.61
C GLY A 67 5.98 16.67 9.67
N VAL A 68 4.73 16.24 9.50
CA VAL A 68 3.62 16.56 10.43
C VAL A 68 3.89 15.97 11.82
N PHE A 69 4.24 14.68 11.89
CA PHE A 69 4.50 14.02 13.17
C PHE A 69 5.71 14.62 13.88
N SER A 70 6.76 15.02 13.16
CA SER A 70 7.92 15.69 13.75
C SER A 70 7.56 17.02 14.40
N VAL A 71 6.79 17.87 13.71
CA VAL A 71 6.34 19.17 14.26
C VAL A 71 5.41 18.95 15.46
N MET A 72 4.52 17.97 15.39
CA MET A 72 3.62 17.61 16.49
C MET A 72 4.40 17.15 17.72
N PHE A 73 5.32 16.17 17.58
CA PHE A 73 6.12 15.66 18.69
C PHE A 73 7.02 16.75 19.28
N TYR A 74 7.62 17.58 18.43
CA TYR A 74 8.41 18.73 18.87
C TYR A 74 7.55 19.70 19.69
N SER A 75 6.35 20.04 19.21
CA SER A 75 5.44 20.95 19.89
C SER A 75 5.05 20.44 21.28
N ILE A 76 4.67 19.16 21.38
CA ILE A 76 4.32 18.51 22.65
C ILE A 76 5.51 18.50 23.62
N TYR A 77 6.71 18.18 23.14
CA TYR A 77 7.91 18.09 23.98
C TYR A 77 8.39 19.46 24.46
N LYS A 78 8.31 20.50 23.61
CA LYS A 78 8.83 21.84 23.88
C LYS A 78 7.85 22.69 24.70
N HIS A 79 6.55 22.66 24.38
CA HIS A 79 5.53 23.52 24.99
C HIS A 79 4.79 22.86 26.17
N ARG A 80 5.42 21.87 26.81
CA ARG A 80 4.83 21.17 27.95
C ARG A 80 4.75 22.07 29.17
N LYS A 81 3.58 22.13 29.84
CA LYS A 81 3.36 22.90 31.08
C LYS A 81 4.39 22.59 32.18
N SER A 82 4.83 21.34 32.28
CA SER A 82 5.86 20.92 33.24
C SER A 82 7.23 21.58 33.04
N LYS A 83 7.49 22.18 31.87
CA LYS A 83 8.73 22.89 31.55
C LYS A 83 8.60 24.41 31.73
N GLY A 84 7.50 24.88 32.33
CA GLY A 84 7.25 26.32 32.52
C GLY A 84 6.90 27.06 31.24
N ALA A 85 6.44 26.36 30.19
CA ALA A 85 6.00 26.99 28.96
C ALA A 85 4.77 27.86 29.21
N GLN A 86 4.89 29.17 28.94
CA GLN A 86 3.78 30.11 28.98
C GLN A 86 3.09 30.15 27.61
N PRO A 87 1.75 30.19 27.56
CA PRO A 87 1.02 30.29 26.30
C PRO A 87 1.34 31.64 25.63
N ALA A 88 1.60 31.59 24.33
CA ALA A 88 1.78 32.79 23.54
C ALA A 88 0.42 33.42 23.21
N SER A 89 0.37 34.75 23.02
CA SER A 89 -0.85 35.52 22.76
C SER A 89 -1.02 35.94 21.29
N PHE A 90 -0.41 35.21 20.35
CA PHE A 90 -0.59 35.47 18.92
C PHE A 90 -1.82 34.71 18.40
N HIS A 91 -2.58 35.33 17.49
CA HIS A 91 -3.84 34.78 17.00
C HIS A 91 -3.85 34.48 15.49
N GLU A 92 -2.97 35.10 14.72
CA GLU A 92 -2.91 34.89 13.27
C GLU A 92 -1.50 35.12 12.74
N SER A 93 -1.20 34.49 11.61
CA SER A 93 0.02 34.78 10.86
C SER A 93 -0.24 34.57 9.38
N THR A 94 -0.59 35.65 8.69
CA THR A 94 -0.87 35.63 7.25
C THR A 94 0.30 35.03 6.45
N SER A 95 1.55 35.27 6.88
CA SER A 95 2.72 34.69 6.21
C SER A 95 2.76 33.17 6.32
N VAL A 96 2.48 32.61 7.50
CA VAL A 96 2.48 31.15 7.70
C VAL A 96 1.30 30.50 6.97
N GLU A 97 0.14 31.18 6.98
CA GLU A 97 -1.06 30.78 6.23
C GLU A 97 -0.82 30.66 4.73
N ILE A 98 -0.14 31.62 4.14
CA ILE A 98 0.22 31.60 2.72
C ILE A 98 1.16 30.42 2.44
N ILE A 99 2.19 30.23 3.26
CA ILE A 99 3.19 29.17 3.08
C ILE A 99 2.54 27.78 3.11
N TRP A 100 1.73 27.49 4.13
CA TRP A 100 1.11 26.16 4.24
C TRP A 100 -0.02 25.92 3.25
N THR A 101 -0.51 26.94 2.54
CA THR A 101 -1.52 26.79 1.49
C THR A 101 -0.87 26.56 0.14
N VAL A 102 0.18 27.32 -0.16
CA VAL A 102 0.91 27.24 -1.43
C VAL A 102 1.71 25.94 -1.54
N ILE A 103 2.36 25.48 -0.46
CA ILE A 103 3.16 24.26 -0.50
C ILE A 103 2.33 23.03 -0.88
N PRO A 104 1.20 22.70 -0.21
CA PRO A 104 0.34 21.58 -0.60
C PRO A 104 -0.22 21.71 -2.02
N LEU A 105 -0.56 22.93 -2.45
CA LEU A 105 -1.04 23.18 -3.81
C LEU A 105 0.02 22.75 -4.85
N LEU A 106 1.27 23.16 -4.66
CA LEU A 106 2.36 22.79 -5.58
C LEU A 106 2.64 21.27 -5.57
N ILE A 107 2.56 20.63 -4.40
CA ILE A 107 2.73 19.17 -4.29
C ILE A 107 1.66 18.44 -5.12
N VAL A 108 0.40 18.83 -5.01
CA VAL A 108 -0.70 18.21 -5.77
C VAL A 108 -0.53 18.41 -7.28
N ILE A 109 -0.12 19.60 -7.72
CA ILE A 109 0.15 19.87 -9.14
C ILE A 109 1.28 18.95 -9.65
N GLY A 110 2.36 18.80 -8.88
CA GLY A 110 3.46 17.90 -9.22
C GLY A 110 3.04 16.44 -9.32
N MET A 111 2.12 16.00 -8.46
CA MET A 111 1.54 14.65 -8.47
C MET A 111 0.57 14.41 -9.63
N ALA A 112 -0.15 15.44 -10.07
CA ALA A 112 -1.17 15.31 -11.11
C ALA A 112 -0.56 14.96 -12.47
N LEU A 113 0.57 15.56 -12.83
CA LEU A 113 1.20 15.38 -14.16
C LEU A 113 1.50 13.92 -14.51
N PRO A 114 2.28 13.15 -13.71
CA PRO A 114 2.54 11.75 -14.02
C PRO A 114 1.27 10.90 -13.97
N ALA A 115 0.38 11.14 -13.00
CA ALA A 115 -0.87 10.39 -12.87
C ALA A 115 -1.78 10.55 -14.10
N THR A 116 -1.92 11.77 -14.62
CA THR A 116 -2.73 12.03 -15.82
C THR A 116 -2.14 11.33 -17.04
N LYS A 117 -0.82 11.30 -17.21
CA LYS A 117 -0.18 10.58 -18.32
C LYS A 117 -0.52 9.09 -18.31
N THR A 118 -0.41 8.43 -17.16
CA THR A 118 -0.75 7.01 -17.01
C THR A 118 -2.23 6.74 -17.31
N VAL A 119 -3.13 7.61 -16.82
CA VAL A 119 -4.58 7.47 -17.09
C VAL A 119 -4.91 7.65 -18.57
N VAL A 120 -4.28 8.60 -19.25
CA VAL A 120 -4.47 8.81 -20.69
C VAL A 120 -3.98 7.58 -21.46
N ALA A 121 -2.80 7.07 -21.14
CA ALA A 121 -2.26 5.86 -21.78
C ALA A 121 -3.15 4.62 -21.55
N MET A 122 -3.73 4.48 -20.36
CA MET A 122 -4.65 3.38 -20.05
C MET A 122 -5.98 3.45 -20.83
N LYS A 123 -6.39 4.64 -21.26
CA LYS A 123 -7.62 4.86 -22.01
C LYS A 123 -7.45 4.79 -23.53
N ASP A 124 -6.22 4.70 -24.02
CA ASP A 124 -5.98 4.53 -25.45
C ASP A 124 -6.23 3.07 -25.86
N THR A 125 -7.25 2.86 -26.69
CA THR A 125 -7.63 1.54 -27.22
C THR A 125 -7.38 1.43 -28.73
N THR A 126 -6.62 2.36 -29.30
CA THR A 126 -6.33 2.38 -30.74
C THR A 126 -5.34 1.27 -31.10
N ASN A 127 -5.37 0.78 -32.35
CA ASN A 127 -4.42 -0.21 -32.89
C ASN A 127 -4.42 -1.56 -32.15
N ALA A 128 -5.58 -2.11 -31.81
CA ALA A 128 -5.68 -3.44 -31.22
C ALA A 128 -5.31 -4.54 -32.23
N ASP A 129 -4.37 -5.42 -31.88
CA ASP A 129 -4.02 -6.61 -32.67
C ASP A 129 -5.13 -7.67 -32.64
N ILE A 130 -5.85 -7.77 -31.52
CA ILE A 130 -6.96 -8.72 -31.28
C ILE A 130 -8.08 -7.98 -30.57
N THR A 131 -9.32 -8.18 -31.01
CA THR A 131 -10.52 -7.65 -30.34
C THR A 131 -11.29 -8.81 -29.71
N ILE A 132 -11.41 -8.82 -28.38
CA ILE A 132 -12.20 -9.81 -27.65
C ILE A 132 -13.43 -9.12 -27.09
N LYS A 133 -14.62 -9.65 -27.37
CA LYS A 133 -15.87 -9.21 -26.75
C LYS A 133 -16.19 -10.10 -25.56
N THR A 134 -16.16 -9.51 -24.37
CA THR A 134 -16.52 -10.19 -23.12
C THR A 134 -17.96 -9.88 -22.74
N THR A 135 -18.80 -10.91 -22.61
CA THR A 135 -20.21 -10.79 -22.18
C THR A 135 -20.39 -11.35 -20.76
N GLY A 136 -20.87 -10.53 -19.82
CA GLY A 136 -21.19 -10.97 -18.46
C GLY A 136 -22.56 -11.62 -18.37
N TYR A 137 -22.64 -12.80 -17.75
CA TYR A 137 -23.88 -13.47 -17.37
C TYR A 137 -23.91 -13.69 -15.84
N GLN A 138 -25.03 -14.14 -15.31
CA GLN A 138 -25.11 -14.55 -13.90
C GLN A 138 -24.08 -15.66 -13.60
N TRP A 139 -23.07 -15.32 -12.80
CA TRP A 139 -21.94 -16.17 -12.39
C TRP A 139 -21.10 -16.80 -13.52
N LYS A 140 -21.03 -16.18 -14.70
CA LYS A 140 -20.13 -16.63 -15.78
C LYS A 140 -19.81 -15.51 -16.76
N TRP A 141 -18.79 -15.73 -17.58
CA TRP A 141 -18.36 -14.83 -18.64
C TRP A 141 -18.32 -15.58 -19.98
N GLY A 142 -18.82 -14.97 -21.04
CA GLY A 142 -18.66 -15.44 -22.42
C GLY A 142 -17.64 -14.58 -23.17
N TYR A 143 -16.94 -15.16 -24.14
CA TYR A 143 -15.89 -14.50 -24.90
C TYR A 143 -16.08 -14.81 -26.38
N ASP A 144 -16.22 -13.76 -27.20
CA ASP A 144 -16.20 -13.85 -28.65
C ASP A 144 -14.87 -13.24 -29.14
N TYR A 145 -14.24 -13.87 -30.14
CA TYR A 145 -12.94 -13.50 -30.71
C TYR A 145 -13.11 -13.02 -32.15
#